data_AF-A0A1J7JLP9-F1
#
_entry.id   AF-A0A1J7JLP9-F1
#
_cell.length_a   1.000
_cell.length_b   1.000
_cell.length_c   1.000
_cell.angle_alpha   90.00
_cell.angle_beta   90.00
_cell.angle_gamma   90.00
#
_symmetry.space_group_name_H-M   'P 1'
#
loop_
_entity.id
_entity.type
_entity.pdbx_description
1 polymer ?
#
loop_
_entity_poly.entity_id
_entity_poly.type
_entity_poly.pdbx_seq_one_letter_code
_entity_poly.pdbx_strand_id
1 'polypeptide(L)'
;MRYNDPSSQPFSGSVIGNSSDPTAATTAQFGAFWGELAKRFASNEKVLFGLMNEPHDMPSALLLSNLQAAVDAIRKSGAKNLIIAPGNSWTGGHAWTQGGSEATSNFLYKLVDPLNNTAVDVHEYLDEDFSGGHTACTQDPASNLKDLTAWLKQYNLKAFVTEFGGSNTTGCATMLSDLLTYMETNPEYIGWTAWAAGPFWGTASPCCTDSTNLGSLEPGSKAADGGPSLYDTVWLPVIQKHVPKQLQWSGLATVSGGKLTARCADTTQKTRKL
;
A
#
# COMPACT_ATOMS: atom_id res chain seq x y z
N MET A 1 -6.29 -8.31 -12.60
CA MET A 1 -5.97 -9.55 -13.34
C MET A 1 -7.19 -10.46 -13.31
N ARG A 2 -7.41 -11.32 -14.32
CA ARG A 2 -8.33 -12.44 -14.19
C ARG A 2 -7.52 -13.63 -13.70
N TYR A 3 -7.84 -14.11 -12.51
CA TYR A 3 -7.11 -15.22 -11.87
C TYR A 3 -7.70 -16.54 -12.35
N ASN A 4 -6.84 -17.43 -12.84
CA ASN A 4 -7.23 -18.79 -13.20
C ASN A 4 -7.32 -19.65 -11.93
N ASP A 5 -6.22 -19.71 -11.17
CA ASP A 5 -6.10 -20.40 -9.88
C ASP A 5 -5.64 -19.40 -8.80
N PRO A 6 -6.46 -19.13 -7.77
CA PRO A 6 -6.08 -18.26 -6.66
C PRO A 6 -4.86 -18.73 -5.86
N SER A 7 -4.51 -20.03 -5.90
CA SER A 7 -3.35 -20.58 -5.19
C SER A 7 -2.03 -20.37 -5.92
N SER A 8 -2.07 -20.01 -7.21
CA SER A 8 -0.91 -19.74 -8.05
C SER A 8 -0.63 -18.23 -8.19
N GLN A 9 -1.22 -17.42 -7.32
CA GLN A 9 -0.95 -15.98 -7.28
C GLN A 9 0.39 -15.71 -6.61
N PRO A 10 1.10 -14.62 -6.98
CA PRO A 10 0.75 -13.64 -8.01
C PRO A 10 1.16 -14.03 -9.45
N PHE A 11 1.85 -15.16 -9.64
CA PHE A 11 2.46 -15.53 -10.94
C PHE A 11 1.52 -16.14 -11.98
N SER A 12 0.20 -16.11 -11.74
CA SER A 12 -0.78 -16.68 -12.65
C SER A 12 -1.91 -15.72 -12.97
N GLY A 13 -2.30 -15.68 -14.24
CA GLY A 13 -3.42 -14.88 -14.73
C GLY A 13 -3.04 -14.03 -15.93
N SER A 14 -4.01 -13.26 -16.39
CA SER A 14 -3.87 -12.41 -17.57
C SER A 14 -3.61 -10.96 -17.22
N VAL A 15 -2.63 -10.36 -17.90
CA VAL A 15 -2.33 -8.92 -17.84
C VAL A 15 -3.52 -8.13 -18.40
N ILE A 16 -4.07 -7.22 -17.59
CA ILE A 16 -5.19 -6.36 -18.01
C ILE A 16 -4.77 -5.51 -19.22
N GLY A 17 -5.61 -5.47 -20.25
CA GLY A 17 -5.38 -4.70 -21.47
C GLY A 17 -4.46 -5.38 -22.49
N ASN A 18 -3.91 -6.57 -22.18
CA ASN A 18 -3.18 -7.37 -23.16
C ASN A 18 -4.15 -7.94 -24.21
N SER A 19 -4.25 -7.30 -25.37
CA SER A 19 -5.16 -7.71 -26.46
C SER A 19 -4.76 -9.00 -27.16
N SER A 20 -3.54 -9.51 -26.94
CA SER A 20 -3.09 -10.79 -27.51
C SER A 20 -3.57 -11.99 -26.69
N ASP A 21 -4.00 -11.78 -25.45
CA ASP A 21 -4.59 -12.81 -24.59
C ASP A 21 -6.12 -12.68 -24.60
N PRO A 22 -6.86 -13.61 -25.24
CA PRO A 22 -8.32 -13.54 -25.32
C PRO A 22 -9.02 -13.72 -23.96
N THR A 23 -8.30 -14.15 -22.92
CA THR A 23 -8.84 -14.33 -21.56
C THR A 23 -8.62 -13.10 -20.67
N ALA A 24 -7.81 -12.14 -21.12
CA ALA A 24 -7.53 -10.89 -20.42
C ALA A 24 -8.75 -9.97 -20.34
N ALA A 25 -8.96 -9.34 -19.19
CA ALA A 25 -9.85 -8.19 -19.11
C ALA A 25 -9.24 -7.02 -19.90
N THR A 26 -10.06 -6.29 -20.63
CA THR A 26 -9.63 -5.09 -21.37
C THR A 26 -9.45 -3.89 -20.45
N THR A 27 -8.67 -2.90 -20.90
CA THR A 27 -8.57 -1.57 -20.26
C THR A 27 -9.94 -0.94 -20.01
N ALA A 28 -10.86 -1.06 -20.98
CA ALA A 28 -12.23 -0.54 -20.85
C ALA A 28 -13.04 -1.25 -19.77
N GLN A 29 -12.91 -2.57 -19.63
CA GLN A 29 -13.56 -3.34 -18.57
C GLN A 29 -13.00 -2.98 -17.18
N PHE A 30 -11.69 -2.74 -17.09
CA PHE A 30 -11.07 -2.28 -15.84
C PHE A 30 -11.58 -0.90 -15.43
N GLY A 31 -11.68 0.05 -16.37
CA GLY A 31 -12.32 1.35 -16.12
C GLY A 31 -13.79 1.20 -15.72
N ALA A 32 -14.56 0.35 -16.41
CA ALA A 32 -15.97 0.12 -16.09
C ALA A 32 -16.18 -0.44 -14.67
N PHE A 33 -15.34 -1.39 -14.24
CA PHE A 33 -15.34 -1.91 -12.87
C PHE A 33 -15.14 -0.78 -11.85
N TRP A 34 -14.12 0.05 -12.07
CA TRP A 34 -13.82 1.17 -11.17
C TRP A 34 -14.91 2.24 -11.15
N GLY A 35 -15.57 2.50 -12.28
CA GLY A 35 -16.71 3.40 -12.35
C GLY A 35 -17.90 2.92 -11.50
N GLU A 36 -18.24 1.63 -11.55
CA GLU A 36 -19.33 1.06 -10.75
C GLU A 36 -18.98 1.01 -9.25
N LEU A 37 -17.76 0.59 -8.90
CA LEU A 37 -17.29 0.56 -7.52
C LEU A 37 -17.26 1.98 -6.91
N ALA A 38 -16.73 2.95 -7.65
CA ALA A 38 -16.67 4.33 -7.19
C ALA A 38 -18.05 4.95 -7.01
N LYS A 39 -18.99 4.69 -7.93
CA LYS A 39 -20.38 5.14 -7.79
C LYS A 39 -21.02 4.67 -6.48
N ARG A 40 -20.72 3.45 -6.03
CA ARG A 40 -21.25 2.90 -4.77
C ARG A 40 -20.76 3.65 -3.53
N PHE A 41 -19.54 4.19 -3.57
CA PHE A 41 -18.84 4.80 -2.43
C PHE A 41 -18.57 6.30 -2.58
N ALA A 42 -19.05 6.94 -3.65
CA ALA A 42 -18.74 8.33 -4.01
C ALA A 42 -19.04 9.36 -2.89
N SER A 43 -20.04 9.09 -2.05
CA SER A 43 -20.42 9.95 -0.93
C SER A 43 -19.76 9.57 0.41
N ASN A 44 -18.94 8.51 0.44
CA ASN A 44 -18.28 8.07 1.66
C ASN A 44 -16.86 8.64 1.73
N GLU A 45 -16.69 9.69 2.54
CA GLU A 45 -15.41 10.36 2.76
C GLU A 45 -14.33 9.49 3.43
N LYS A 46 -14.70 8.31 3.95
CA LYS A 46 -13.77 7.37 4.62
C LYS A 46 -13.20 6.30 3.69
N VAL A 47 -13.61 6.29 2.43
CA VAL A 47 -13.12 5.33 1.44
C VAL A 47 -12.00 5.95 0.62
N LEU A 48 -10.91 5.20 0.48
CA LEU A 48 -9.83 5.45 -0.47
C LEU A 48 -9.92 4.38 -1.57
N PHE A 49 -9.48 4.69 -2.78
CA PHE A 49 -9.47 3.75 -3.90
C PHE A 49 -8.05 3.36 -4.29
N GLY A 50 -7.56 2.23 -3.76
CA GLY A 50 -6.33 1.59 -4.23
C GLY A 50 -6.59 0.82 -5.52
N LEU A 51 -5.99 1.27 -6.64
CA LEU A 51 -6.43 0.86 -7.98
C LEU A 51 -6.12 -0.60 -8.32
N MET A 52 -4.98 -1.11 -7.85
CA MET A 52 -4.55 -2.49 -8.07
C MET A 52 -3.42 -2.81 -7.09
N ASN A 53 -3.36 -4.05 -6.62
CA ASN A 53 -2.22 -4.52 -5.83
C ASN A 53 -1.08 -4.92 -6.76
N GLU A 54 0.12 -4.41 -6.50
CA GLU A 54 1.40 -4.85 -7.07
C GLU A 54 1.39 -5.27 -8.56
N PRO A 55 1.12 -4.36 -9.50
CA PRO A 55 1.41 -4.65 -10.91
C PRO A 55 2.88 -5.03 -11.12
N HIS A 56 3.12 -6.11 -11.86
CA HIS A 56 4.44 -6.62 -12.19
C HIS A 56 4.44 -7.24 -13.59
N ASP A 57 5.63 -7.40 -14.17
CA ASP A 57 5.87 -8.13 -15.44
C ASP A 57 4.95 -7.72 -16.60
N MET A 58 4.63 -6.42 -16.69
CA MET A 58 3.82 -5.86 -17.77
C MET A 58 4.44 -4.58 -18.36
N PRO A 59 4.11 -4.17 -19.59
CA PRO A 59 4.59 -2.90 -20.13
C PRO A 59 4.10 -1.71 -19.30
N SER A 60 4.99 -0.80 -18.91
CA SER A 60 4.63 0.34 -18.04
C SER A 60 3.68 1.33 -18.74
N ALA A 61 3.74 1.44 -20.07
CA ALA A 61 2.78 2.20 -20.87
C ALA A 61 1.35 1.60 -20.82
N LEU A 62 1.24 0.27 -20.79
CA LEU A 62 -0.06 -0.41 -20.67
C LEU A 62 -0.63 -0.22 -19.27
N LEU A 63 0.22 -0.31 -18.23
CA LEU A 63 -0.18 -0.01 -16.85
C LEU A 63 -0.74 1.41 -16.73
N LEU A 64 -0.02 2.42 -17.24
CA LEU A 64 -0.50 3.80 -17.26
C LEU A 64 -1.86 3.93 -17.96
N SER A 65 -2.05 3.27 -19.10
CA SER A 65 -3.32 3.29 -19.84
C SER A 65 -4.47 2.69 -19.03
N ASN A 66 -4.22 1.60 -18.31
CA ASN A 66 -5.19 0.97 -17.41
C ASN A 66 -5.55 1.87 -16.22
N LEU A 67 -4.55 2.47 -15.57
CA LEU A 67 -4.77 3.36 -14.43
C LEU A 67 -5.53 4.63 -14.86
N GLN A 68 -5.20 5.20 -16.03
CA GLN A 68 -5.94 6.36 -16.56
C GLN A 68 -7.40 6.03 -16.80
N ALA A 69 -7.72 4.87 -17.39
CA ALA A 69 -9.10 4.43 -17.60
C ALA A 69 -9.88 4.27 -16.28
N ALA A 70 -9.21 3.80 -15.21
CA ALA A 70 -9.80 3.73 -13.87
C ALA A 70 -10.06 5.13 -13.29
N VAL A 71 -9.05 6.02 -13.30
CA VAL A 71 -9.19 7.41 -12.82
C VAL A 71 -10.32 8.13 -13.54
N ASP A 72 -10.37 8.08 -14.87
CA ASP A 72 -11.39 8.71 -15.69
C ASP A 72 -12.80 8.21 -15.31
N ALA A 73 -12.97 6.89 -15.15
CA ALA A 73 -14.24 6.29 -14.80
C ALA A 73 -14.69 6.65 -13.36
N ILE A 74 -13.77 6.65 -12.40
CA ILE A 74 -14.01 7.07 -11.01
C ILE A 74 -14.48 8.53 -10.98
N ARG A 75 -13.77 9.43 -11.68
CA ARG A 75 -14.13 10.85 -11.71
C ARG A 75 -15.44 11.08 -12.46
N LYS A 76 -15.69 10.35 -13.54
CA LYS A 76 -16.97 10.37 -14.28
C LYS A 76 -18.16 9.91 -13.42
N SER A 77 -17.94 9.05 -12.44
CA SER A 77 -18.99 8.63 -11.50
C SER A 77 -19.35 9.71 -10.46
N GLY A 78 -18.61 10.83 -10.43
CA GLY A 78 -18.75 11.90 -9.45
C GLY A 78 -17.98 11.68 -8.14
N ALA A 79 -17.22 10.59 -8.03
CA ALA A 79 -16.47 10.29 -6.81
C ALA A 79 -15.23 11.18 -6.66
N LYS A 80 -15.07 11.76 -5.47
CA LYS A 80 -13.97 12.68 -5.14
C LYS A 80 -12.88 12.05 -4.26
N ASN A 81 -13.10 10.81 -3.85
CA ASN A 81 -12.20 10.02 -2.99
C ASN A 81 -10.75 10.08 -3.48
N LEU A 82 -9.81 10.04 -2.54
CA LEU A 82 -8.39 9.87 -2.85
C LEU A 82 -8.22 8.56 -3.63
N ILE A 83 -7.49 8.65 -4.74
CA ILE A 83 -7.07 7.49 -5.53
C ILE A 83 -5.62 7.19 -5.16
N ILE A 84 -5.29 5.91 -4.99
CA ILE A 84 -3.93 5.43 -4.76
C ILE A 84 -3.56 4.57 -5.97
N ALA A 85 -2.55 4.99 -6.73
CA ALA A 85 -2.21 4.44 -8.04
C ALA A 85 -0.82 3.79 -8.03
N PRO A 86 -0.72 2.48 -8.29
CA PRO A 86 0.55 1.75 -8.21
C PRO A 86 1.44 1.93 -9.44
N GLY A 87 2.71 1.62 -9.24
CA GLY A 87 3.72 1.41 -10.27
C GLY A 87 3.81 -0.04 -10.75
N ASN A 88 4.78 -0.28 -11.63
CA ASN A 88 5.23 -1.62 -12.00
C ASN A 88 6.26 -2.14 -10.98
N SER A 89 6.81 -3.34 -11.21
CA SER A 89 7.80 -3.97 -10.32
C SER A 89 7.31 -4.06 -8.88
N TRP A 90 6.09 -4.60 -8.71
CA TRP A 90 5.43 -4.77 -7.42
C TRP A 90 5.19 -3.45 -6.68
N THR A 91 5.14 -2.34 -7.43
CA THR A 91 5.06 -0.98 -6.90
C THR A 91 6.14 -0.66 -5.84
N GLY A 92 7.29 -1.33 -5.94
CA GLY A 92 8.41 -1.24 -5.01
C GLY A 92 9.06 0.15 -4.99
N GLY A 93 9.18 0.75 -3.80
CA GLY A 93 9.80 2.05 -3.63
C GLY A 93 11.29 2.07 -4.05
N HIS A 94 12.04 1.05 -3.61
CA HIS A 94 13.43 0.80 -4.00
C HIS A 94 13.66 0.70 -5.51
N ALA A 95 12.66 0.19 -6.25
CA ALA A 95 12.77 -0.07 -7.70
C ALA A 95 12.18 1.06 -8.57
N TRP A 96 11.65 2.13 -7.97
CA TRP A 96 10.80 3.11 -8.66
C TRP A 96 11.43 3.76 -9.91
N THR A 97 12.73 4.04 -9.82
CA THR A 97 13.54 4.65 -10.89
C THR A 97 14.39 3.63 -11.65
N GLN A 98 14.32 2.35 -11.28
CA GLN A 98 15.07 1.27 -11.90
C GLN A 98 14.30 0.65 -13.09
N GLY A 99 14.99 -0.09 -13.97
CA GLY A 99 14.37 -0.75 -15.13
C GLY A 99 14.53 -0.03 -16.47
N GLY A 100 15.41 0.98 -16.54
CA GLY A 100 15.75 1.65 -17.80
C GLY A 100 14.54 2.34 -18.44
N SER A 101 14.22 1.99 -19.70
CA SER A 101 13.08 2.58 -20.40
C SER A 101 11.73 2.22 -19.79
N GLU A 102 11.62 1.09 -19.09
CA GLU A 102 10.37 0.61 -18.48
C GLU A 102 10.19 1.06 -17.01
N ALA A 103 11.14 1.82 -16.46
CA ALA A 103 11.06 2.32 -15.08
C ALA A 103 9.73 3.07 -14.84
N THR A 104 9.07 2.78 -13.71
CA THR A 104 7.80 3.41 -13.32
C THR A 104 7.89 4.94 -13.37
N SER A 105 9.04 5.49 -12.94
CA SER A 105 9.34 6.92 -12.95
C SER A 105 9.22 7.61 -14.33
N ASN A 106 9.33 6.86 -15.43
CA ASN A 106 9.17 7.38 -16.80
C ASN A 106 7.71 7.50 -17.25
N PHE A 107 6.76 6.94 -16.48
CA PHE A 107 5.35 6.83 -16.87
C PHE A 107 4.41 7.47 -15.88
N LEU A 108 4.51 7.15 -14.59
CA LEU A 108 3.39 7.42 -13.68
C LEU A 108 3.12 8.92 -13.45
N TYR A 109 4.11 9.78 -13.65
CA TYR A 109 3.91 11.25 -13.58
C TYR A 109 2.98 11.79 -14.69
N LYS A 110 2.69 10.97 -15.72
CA LYS A 110 1.79 11.30 -16.84
C LYS A 110 0.32 10.97 -16.52
N LEU A 111 0.04 10.31 -15.40
CA LEU A 111 -1.33 10.01 -14.97
C LEU A 111 -2.04 11.32 -14.60
N VAL A 112 -3.22 11.55 -15.18
CA VAL A 112 -3.97 12.79 -14.99
C VAL A 112 -5.24 12.53 -14.20
N ASP A 113 -5.36 13.19 -13.05
CA ASP A 113 -6.60 13.25 -12.28
C ASP A 113 -7.13 14.69 -12.33
N PRO A 114 -8.33 14.95 -12.91
CA PRO A 114 -8.89 16.30 -12.98
C PRO A 114 -9.15 16.94 -11.60
N LEU A 115 -9.16 16.15 -10.51
CA LEU A 115 -9.29 16.66 -9.15
C LEU A 115 -7.95 16.83 -8.42
N ASN A 116 -6.83 16.47 -9.04
CA ASN A 116 -5.49 16.44 -8.42
C ASN A 116 -5.50 15.76 -7.05
N ASN A 117 -6.27 14.67 -6.90
CA ASN A 117 -6.43 13.94 -5.64
C ASN A 117 -6.05 12.47 -5.81
N THR A 118 -4.81 12.27 -6.30
CA THR A 118 -4.20 10.97 -6.52
C THR A 118 -2.84 10.93 -5.84
N ALA A 119 -2.58 9.87 -5.08
CA ALA A 119 -1.27 9.54 -4.53
C ALA A 119 -0.73 8.28 -5.22
N VAL A 120 0.59 8.14 -5.20
CA VAL A 120 1.30 6.98 -5.69
C VAL A 120 1.25 5.87 -4.63
N ASP A 121 0.92 4.67 -5.06
CA ASP A 121 1.00 3.47 -4.22
C ASP A 121 2.46 2.99 -4.13
N VAL A 122 2.92 2.63 -2.94
CA VAL A 122 4.28 2.16 -2.72
C VAL A 122 4.28 0.99 -1.76
N HIS A 123 4.96 -0.08 -2.12
CA HIS A 123 5.27 -1.19 -1.24
C HIS A 123 6.76 -1.15 -0.94
N GLU A 124 7.15 -1.45 0.30
CA GLU A 124 8.56 -1.48 0.68
C GLU A 124 8.80 -2.46 1.83
N TYR A 125 9.46 -3.58 1.53
CA TYR A 125 10.02 -4.48 2.54
C TYR A 125 11.51 -4.23 2.70
N LEU A 126 12.06 -4.67 3.84
CA LEU A 126 13.42 -4.33 4.25
C LEU A 126 14.35 -5.55 4.27
N ASP A 127 13.87 -6.69 3.80
CA ASP A 127 14.62 -7.93 3.66
C ASP A 127 15.45 -7.96 2.37
N GLU A 128 16.33 -8.95 2.25
CA GLU A 128 17.45 -8.93 1.27
C GLU A 128 17.04 -8.71 -0.18
N ASP A 129 15.86 -9.15 -0.58
CA ASP A 129 15.31 -9.05 -1.93
C ASP A 129 14.01 -8.23 -2.02
N PHE A 130 13.65 -7.51 -0.94
CA PHE A 130 12.44 -6.67 -0.84
C PHE A 130 11.11 -7.44 -1.00
N SER A 131 11.12 -8.78 -0.91
CA SER A 131 9.93 -9.60 -1.08
C SER A 131 9.03 -9.68 0.15
N GLY A 132 9.56 -9.33 1.33
CA GLY A 132 8.91 -9.62 2.59
C GLY A 132 8.86 -11.12 2.90
N GLY A 133 9.78 -11.92 2.34
CA GLY A 133 9.89 -13.36 2.55
C GLY A 133 10.83 -13.74 3.70
N HIS A 134 11.84 -12.92 3.98
CA HIS A 134 12.96 -13.31 4.84
C HIS A 134 12.93 -12.69 6.23
N THR A 135 13.45 -13.40 7.23
CA THR A 135 13.42 -12.93 8.64
C THR A 135 14.29 -11.70 8.89
N ALA A 136 15.42 -11.60 8.17
CA ALA A 136 16.41 -10.56 8.38
C ALA A 136 16.04 -9.31 7.58
N CYS A 137 16.06 -8.14 8.25
CA CYS A 137 16.04 -6.86 7.57
C CYS A 137 17.48 -6.40 7.33
N THR A 138 17.83 -6.15 6.06
CA THR A 138 19.17 -5.79 5.59
C THR A 138 19.19 -4.58 4.67
N GLN A 139 18.02 -4.06 4.29
CA GLN A 139 17.86 -3.00 3.32
C GLN A 139 17.56 -1.67 4.04
N ASP A 140 18.48 -0.70 3.91
CA ASP A 140 18.34 0.62 4.54
C ASP A 140 17.23 1.44 3.85
N PRO A 141 16.13 1.80 4.54
CA PRO A 141 14.98 2.45 3.91
C PRO A 141 15.33 3.83 3.35
N ALA A 142 16.22 4.60 4.01
CA ALA A 142 16.59 5.93 3.54
C ALA A 142 17.33 5.89 2.21
N SER A 143 18.25 4.92 2.04
CA SER A 143 18.99 4.70 0.80
C SER A 143 18.09 4.24 -0.33
N ASN A 144 17.12 3.38 -0.04
CA ASN A 144 16.23 2.79 -1.05
C ASN A 144 15.14 3.76 -1.51
N LEU A 145 14.58 4.56 -0.60
CA LEU A 145 13.50 5.49 -0.93
C LEU A 145 13.97 6.87 -1.43
N LYS A 146 15.27 7.17 -1.42
CA LYS A 146 15.79 8.50 -1.80
C LYS A 146 15.42 8.90 -3.23
N ASP A 147 15.49 7.97 -4.18
CA ASP A 147 15.29 8.26 -5.60
C ASP A 147 13.80 8.43 -5.90
N LEU A 148 12.94 7.59 -5.29
CA LEU A 148 11.49 7.81 -5.29
C LEU A 148 11.14 9.16 -4.68
N THR A 149 11.70 9.49 -3.51
CA THR A 149 11.43 10.78 -2.83
C THR A 149 11.84 11.97 -3.70
N ALA A 150 13.00 11.91 -4.35
CA ALA A 150 13.46 12.94 -5.28
C ALA A 150 12.50 13.09 -6.48
N TRP A 151 12.01 11.96 -7.02
CA TRP A 151 11.03 11.94 -8.10
C TRP A 151 9.68 12.53 -7.67
N LEU A 152 9.18 12.18 -6.48
CA LEU A 152 7.95 12.76 -5.91
C LEU A 152 8.07 14.29 -5.78
N LYS A 153 9.21 14.79 -5.30
CA LYS A 153 9.52 16.22 -5.22
C LYS A 153 9.55 16.88 -6.60
N GLN A 154 10.22 16.26 -7.56
CA GLN A 154 10.36 16.79 -8.92
C GLN A 154 8.99 16.99 -9.61
N TYR A 155 8.06 16.04 -9.43
CA TYR A 155 6.76 16.06 -10.09
C TYR A 155 5.62 16.57 -9.19
N ASN A 156 5.94 17.03 -7.96
CA ASN A 156 4.97 17.49 -6.97
C ASN A 156 3.86 16.46 -6.69
N LEU A 157 4.28 15.20 -6.53
CA LEU A 157 3.41 14.05 -6.26
C LEU A 157 3.50 13.65 -4.79
N LYS A 158 2.48 12.93 -4.31
CA LYS A 158 2.43 12.32 -2.98
C LYS A 158 2.45 10.81 -3.08
N ALA A 159 2.95 10.13 -2.05
CA ALA A 159 2.97 8.69 -1.94
C ALA A 159 2.24 8.21 -0.68
N PHE A 160 1.64 7.03 -0.75
CA PHE A 160 1.10 6.28 0.37
C PHE A 160 1.81 4.92 0.38
N VAL A 161 2.48 4.57 1.48
CA VAL A 161 3.15 3.26 1.60
C VAL A 161 2.13 2.24 2.09
N THR A 162 1.46 1.54 1.17
CA THR A 162 0.31 0.70 1.55
C THR A 162 0.72 -0.68 2.05
N GLU A 163 1.96 -1.11 1.83
CA GLU A 163 2.51 -2.33 2.43
C GLU A 163 3.98 -2.17 2.83
N PHE A 164 4.27 -2.59 4.05
CA PHE A 164 5.61 -2.79 4.59
C PHE A 164 5.54 -3.74 5.79
N GLY A 165 6.63 -4.42 6.11
CA GLY A 165 6.66 -5.37 7.22
C GLY A 165 8.07 -5.82 7.62
N GLY A 166 8.17 -6.52 8.73
CA GLY A 166 9.43 -7.02 9.26
C GLY A 166 9.23 -7.99 10.42
N SER A 167 10.27 -8.75 10.75
CA SER A 167 10.25 -9.77 11.79
C SER A 167 10.59 -9.26 13.18
N ASN A 168 10.49 -10.13 14.19
CA ASN A 168 10.95 -9.88 15.54
C ASN A 168 12.49 -10.05 15.68
N THR A 169 13.25 -9.27 14.92
CA THR A 169 14.71 -9.17 15.07
C THR A 169 15.10 -7.75 15.44
N THR A 170 16.27 -7.59 16.09
CA THR A 170 16.79 -6.25 16.42
C THR A 170 17.02 -5.41 15.17
N GLY A 171 17.51 -6.01 14.08
CA GLY A 171 17.71 -5.32 12.80
C GLY A 171 16.40 -4.79 12.22
N CYS A 172 15.36 -5.63 12.18
CA CYS A 172 14.04 -5.19 11.73
C CYS A 172 13.41 -4.13 12.64
N ALA A 173 13.55 -4.25 13.95
CA ALA A 173 13.02 -3.24 14.88
C ALA A 173 13.63 -1.85 14.62
N THR A 174 14.94 -1.79 14.39
CA THR A 174 15.64 -0.53 14.02
C THR A 174 15.17 -0.03 12.65
N MET A 175 15.28 -0.85 11.60
CA MET A 175 15.00 -0.38 10.23
C MET A 175 13.52 -0.04 10.00
N LEU A 176 12.57 -0.72 10.68
CA LEU A 176 11.16 -0.32 10.65
C LEU A 176 10.93 1.05 11.32
N SER A 177 11.61 1.31 12.44
CA SER A 177 11.58 2.63 13.07
C SER A 177 12.16 3.70 12.14
N ASP A 178 13.26 3.39 11.46
CA ASP A 178 13.91 4.30 10.51
C ASP A 178 13.04 4.58 9.29
N LEU A 179 12.35 3.57 8.73
CA LEU A 179 11.39 3.72 7.63
C LEU A 179 10.23 4.64 8.02
N LEU A 180 9.65 4.44 9.21
CA LEU A 180 8.54 5.27 9.70
C LEU A 180 9.00 6.71 9.94
N THR A 181 10.17 6.92 10.56
CA THR A 181 10.76 8.25 10.72
C THR A 181 11.12 8.90 9.38
N TYR A 182 11.57 8.12 8.40
CA TYR A 182 11.82 8.64 7.05
C TYR A 182 10.55 9.20 6.42
N MET A 183 9.43 8.47 6.49
CA MET A 183 8.13 8.96 6.01
C MET A 183 7.63 10.18 6.79
N GLU A 184 7.80 10.20 8.12
CA GLU A 184 7.40 11.34 8.96
C GLU A 184 8.16 12.63 8.61
N THR A 185 9.43 12.51 8.21
CA THR A 185 10.30 13.65 7.90
C THR A 185 10.27 14.08 6.44
N ASN A 186 9.61 13.33 5.56
CA ASN A 186 9.43 13.66 4.14
C ASN A 186 7.93 13.89 3.83
N PRO A 187 7.48 15.13 3.63
CA PRO A 187 6.06 15.47 3.47
C PRO A 187 5.43 14.94 2.17
N GLU A 188 6.21 14.32 1.29
CA GLU A 188 5.72 13.59 0.13
C GLU A 188 4.94 12.33 0.54
N TYR A 189 5.25 11.73 1.69
CA TYR A 189 4.55 10.56 2.21
C TYR A 189 3.36 10.98 3.07
N ILE A 190 2.14 10.59 2.66
CA ILE A 190 0.88 11.06 3.28
C ILE A 190 0.20 10.00 4.14
N GLY A 191 0.74 8.79 4.21
CA GLY A 191 0.19 7.71 5.00
C GLY A 191 0.91 6.38 4.77
N TRP A 192 0.60 5.42 5.64
CA TRP A 192 1.12 4.07 5.54
C TRP A 192 0.14 3.03 6.11
N THR A 193 0.25 1.78 5.66
CA THR A 193 -0.43 0.61 6.23
C THR A 193 0.55 -0.56 6.35
N ALA A 194 0.63 -1.16 7.54
CA ALA A 194 1.54 -2.27 7.81
C ALA A 194 0.94 -3.62 7.40
N TRP A 195 1.77 -4.50 6.85
CA TRP A 195 1.40 -5.85 6.47
C TRP A 195 1.79 -6.86 7.56
N ALA A 196 0.88 -7.66 8.14
CA ALA A 196 -0.57 -7.51 8.12
C ALA A 196 -1.18 -8.00 9.44
N ALA A 197 -2.39 -7.50 9.73
CA ALA A 197 -3.29 -8.07 10.73
C ALA A 197 -4.36 -8.95 10.03
N GLY A 198 -5.45 -9.25 10.72
CA GLY A 198 -6.59 -9.97 10.15
C GLY A 198 -6.87 -11.32 10.82
N PRO A 199 -8.14 -11.75 10.88
CA PRO A 199 -8.58 -12.85 11.74
C PRO A 199 -8.19 -14.25 11.22
N PHE A 200 -7.67 -14.37 10.00
CA PHE A 200 -7.44 -15.65 9.33
C PHE A 200 -5.97 -16.07 9.23
N TRP A 201 -5.05 -15.33 9.83
CA TRP A 201 -3.65 -15.76 9.92
C TRP A 201 -3.44 -16.92 10.90
N GLY A 202 -4.24 -16.99 11.98
CA GLY A 202 -4.01 -17.97 13.03
C GLY A 202 -2.61 -17.80 13.61
N THR A 203 -1.76 -18.83 13.47
CA THR A 203 -0.35 -18.79 13.86
C THR A 203 0.59 -18.45 12.69
N ALA A 204 0.10 -18.42 11.45
CA ALA A 204 0.91 -18.07 10.30
C ALA A 204 1.34 -16.59 10.35
N SER A 205 2.50 -16.31 9.76
CA SER A 205 3.00 -14.94 9.65
C SER A 205 2.77 -14.37 8.25
N PRO A 206 2.36 -13.10 8.15
CA PRO A 206 2.03 -12.46 6.89
C PRO A 206 3.25 -12.13 6.04
N CYS A 207 4.42 -11.90 6.67
CA CYS A 207 5.67 -11.59 6.01
C CYS A 207 6.86 -11.84 6.94
N CYS A 208 8.04 -11.81 6.33
CA CYS A 208 9.37 -11.62 6.90
C CYS A 208 9.72 -12.62 8.00
N THR A 209 9.62 -13.93 7.73
CA THR A 209 9.80 -14.94 8.78
C THR A 209 10.50 -16.22 8.33
N ASP A 210 10.95 -16.32 7.08
CA ASP A 210 11.50 -17.58 6.52
C ASP A 210 10.53 -18.75 6.75
N SER A 211 9.23 -18.51 6.54
CA SER A 211 8.14 -19.44 6.83
C SER A 211 7.95 -19.81 8.31
N THR A 212 8.56 -19.07 9.24
CA THR A 212 8.31 -19.25 10.67
C THR A 212 6.94 -18.69 11.04
N ASN A 213 6.18 -19.45 11.82
CA ASN A 213 4.82 -19.10 12.24
C ASN A 213 4.85 -18.26 13.53
N LEU A 214 5.13 -16.95 13.40
CA LEU A 214 5.16 -15.98 14.50
C LEU A 214 3.82 -15.26 14.72
N GLY A 215 2.75 -15.70 14.07
CA GLY A 215 1.47 -14.99 14.06
C GLY A 215 1.52 -13.67 13.29
N SER A 216 0.44 -12.89 13.38
CA SER A 216 0.23 -11.65 12.63
C SER A 216 0.24 -10.40 13.54
N LEU A 217 -0.01 -9.23 12.94
CA LEU A 217 -0.23 -7.97 13.66
C LEU A 217 -1.66 -7.85 14.24
N GLU A 218 -2.47 -8.91 14.20
CA GLU A 218 -3.81 -8.93 14.81
C GLU A 218 -3.72 -8.98 16.34
N PRO A 219 -4.41 -8.09 17.08
CA PRO A 219 -4.51 -8.19 18.53
C PRO A 219 -5.03 -9.57 18.97
N GLY A 220 -4.28 -10.24 19.84
CA GLY A 220 -4.62 -11.58 20.33
C GLY A 220 -4.08 -12.73 19.48
N SER A 221 -3.42 -12.46 18.35
CA SER A 221 -2.64 -13.44 17.60
C SER A 221 -1.55 -14.09 18.48
N LYS A 222 -1.14 -15.30 18.11
CA LYS A 222 -0.06 -16.06 18.79
C LYS A 222 0.89 -16.67 17.77
N ALA A 223 2.16 -16.80 18.17
CA ALA A 223 3.09 -17.65 17.46
C ALA A 223 2.71 -19.14 17.62
N ALA A 224 3.21 -20.01 16.75
CA ALA A 224 2.89 -21.44 16.76
C ALA A 224 3.31 -22.16 18.05
N ASP A 225 4.29 -21.64 18.78
CA ASP A 225 4.72 -22.14 20.09
C ASP A 225 3.86 -21.62 21.27
N GLY A 226 2.83 -20.82 20.98
CA GLY A 226 1.98 -20.16 21.97
C GLY A 226 2.58 -18.86 22.54
N GLY A 227 3.76 -18.45 22.06
CA GLY A 227 4.45 -17.25 22.47
C GLY A 227 3.86 -15.95 21.92
N PRO A 228 4.52 -14.80 22.23
CA PRO A 228 4.15 -13.49 21.70
C PRO A 228 4.16 -13.47 20.16
N SER A 229 3.19 -12.78 19.56
CA SER A 229 3.08 -12.67 18.10
C SER A 229 3.80 -11.43 17.55
N LEU A 230 3.77 -11.22 16.24
CA LEU A 230 4.21 -9.96 15.61
C LEU A 230 3.43 -8.74 16.14
N TYR A 231 2.19 -8.90 16.61
CA TYR A 231 1.49 -7.83 17.33
C TYR A 231 2.26 -7.38 18.58
N ASP A 232 2.67 -8.36 19.40
CA ASP A 232 3.35 -8.10 20.68
C ASP A 232 4.80 -7.65 20.48
N THR A 233 5.44 -8.11 19.40
CA THR A 233 6.89 -8.01 19.20
C THR A 233 7.32 -6.99 18.15
N VAL A 234 6.42 -6.60 17.24
CA VAL A 234 6.68 -5.62 16.18
C VAL A 234 5.70 -4.45 16.27
N TRP A 235 4.39 -4.71 16.29
CA TRP A 235 3.39 -3.63 16.28
C TRP A 235 3.48 -2.74 17.52
N LEU A 236 3.29 -3.29 18.72
CA LEU A 236 3.32 -2.51 19.96
C LEU A 236 4.67 -1.80 20.22
N PRO A 237 5.82 -2.46 20.12
CA PRO A 237 7.09 -1.84 20.48
C PRO A 237 7.66 -0.92 19.40
N VAL A 238 7.26 -1.04 18.13
CA VAL A 238 7.81 -0.26 17.02
C VAL A 238 6.71 0.55 16.33
N ILE A 239 5.86 -0.09 15.53
CA ILE A 239 4.96 0.59 14.58
C ILE A 239 3.96 1.52 15.30
N GLN A 240 3.37 1.07 16.41
CA GLN A 240 2.38 1.84 17.16
C GLN A 240 2.92 3.19 17.66
N LYS A 241 4.23 3.27 17.96
CA LYS A 241 4.85 4.50 18.47
C LYS A 241 4.88 5.63 17.44
N HIS A 242 4.80 5.27 16.15
CA HIS A 242 4.77 6.19 15.02
C HIS A 242 3.35 6.57 14.57
N VAL A 243 2.31 6.00 15.19
CA VAL A 243 0.94 6.42 14.89
C VAL A 243 0.74 7.87 15.36
N PRO A 244 0.38 8.81 14.46
CA PRO A 244 0.23 10.21 14.84
C PRO A 244 -0.84 10.40 15.92
N LYS A 245 -0.54 11.23 16.91
CA LYS A 245 -1.50 11.58 17.98
C LYS A 245 -2.68 12.41 17.48
N GLN A 246 -2.52 13.08 16.33
CA GLN A 246 -3.56 13.85 15.67
C GLN A 246 -3.74 13.35 14.24
N LEU A 247 -4.99 13.10 13.86
CA LEU A 247 -5.38 12.58 12.55
C LEU A 247 -6.53 13.42 11.99
N GLN A 248 -6.76 13.29 10.69
CA GLN A 248 -7.97 13.81 10.06
C GLN A 248 -9.14 12.85 10.36
N TRP A 249 -10.07 13.28 11.23
CA TRP A 249 -11.22 12.45 11.62
C TRP A 249 -12.46 12.69 10.78
N SER A 250 -12.56 13.81 10.09
CA SER A 250 -13.71 14.21 9.26
C SER A 250 -13.24 14.89 7.97
N GLY A 251 -14.14 14.94 6.99
CA GLY A 251 -13.81 15.43 5.66
C GLY A 251 -13.17 14.36 4.80
N LEU A 252 -13.17 14.64 3.50
CA LEU A 252 -12.58 13.81 2.47
C LEU A 252 -11.06 13.72 2.64
N ALA A 253 -10.49 12.53 2.52
CA ALA A 253 -9.05 12.36 2.43
C ALA A 253 -8.53 13.03 1.15
N THR A 254 -7.49 13.85 1.28
CA THR A 254 -6.83 14.47 0.13
C THR A 254 -5.32 14.41 0.22
N VAL A 255 -4.63 14.55 -0.91
CA VAL A 255 -3.17 14.68 -0.97
C VAL A 255 -2.61 15.90 -0.21
N SER A 256 -3.46 16.90 0.06
CA SER A 256 -3.13 18.08 0.86
C SER A 256 -3.43 17.90 2.36
N GLY A 257 -3.99 16.75 2.75
CA GLY A 257 -4.47 16.49 4.10
C GLY A 257 -5.72 17.29 4.46
N GLY A 258 -6.03 17.32 5.74
CA GLY A 258 -7.16 18.05 6.31
C GLY A 258 -6.85 18.52 7.72
N LYS A 259 -7.88 18.99 8.43
CA LYS A 259 -7.71 19.44 9.83
C LYS A 259 -7.35 18.24 10.70
N LEU A 260 -6.17 18.30 11.31
CA LEU A 260 -5.72 17.31 12.29
C LEU A 260 -6.29 17.65 13.67
N THR A 261 -6.87 16.66 14.33
CA THR A 261 -7.27 16.78 15.74
C THR A 261 -6.90 15.51 16.48
N ALA A 262 -6.76 15.61 17.80
CA ALA A 262 -6.78 14.42 18.65
C ALA A 262 -8.12 13.69 18.47
N ARG A 263 -8.12 12.36 18.66
CA ARG A 263 -9.38 11.61 18.74
C ARG A 263 -10.16 12.16 19.92
N CYS A 264 -11.39 12.65 19.71
CA CYS A 264 -12.25 13.00 20.83
C CYS A 264 -12.35 11.78 21.76
N ALA A 265 -12.12 11.97 23.05
CA ALA A 265 -12.38 10.91 24.03
C ALA A 265 -13.84 10.50 23.87
N ASP A 266 -14.05 9.25 23.49
CA ASP A 266 -15.40 8.69 23.37
C ASP A 266 -15.99 8.65 24.77
N THR A 267 -16.82 9.64 25.11
CA THR A 267 -17.58 9.69 26.36
C THR A 267 -18.69 8.63 26.41
N THR A 268 -18.80 7.79 25.38
CA THR A 268 -19.64 6.59 25.38
C THR A 268 -18.85 5.30 25.53
N GLN A 269 -18.07 5.19 26.62
CA GLN A 269 -17.90 3.88 27.28
C GLN A 269 -19.25 3.42 27.85
N LYS A 270 -20.17 3.00 26.98
CA LYS A 270 -21.19 2.04 27.38
C LYS A 270 -20.50 0.69 27.47
N THR A 271 -20.28 0.26 28.71
CA THR A 271 -19.98 -1.10 29.15
C THR A 271 -20.66 -2.14 28.26
N ARG A 272 -19.96 -2.62 27.23
CA ARG A 272 -20.19 -3.98 26.73
C ARG A 272 -19.41 -4.88 27.67
N LYS A 273 -20.12 -5.42 28.66
CA LYS A 273 -19.68 -6.62 29.36
C LYS A 273 -19.50 -7.71 28.30
N LEU A 274 -18.36 -8.41 28.41
CA LEU A 274 -18.06 -9.67 27.73
C LEU A 274 -19.21 -10.67 27.91
#